data_AF-A0AAD7VWF9-F1
#
_entry.id   AF-A0AAD7VWF9-F1
#
_cell.length_a   1.000
_cell.length_b   1.000
_cell.length_c   1.000
_cell.angle_alpha   90.00
_cell.angle_beta   90.00
_cell.angle_gamma   90.00
#
_symmetry.space_group_name_H-M   'P 1'
#
loop_
_entity.id
_entity.type
_entity.pdbx_description
1 polymer ?
#
loop_
_entity_poly.entity_id
_entity_poly.type
_entity_poly.pdbx_seq_one_letter_code
_entity_poly.pdbx_strand_id
1 'polypeptide(L)'
;MSTARYRSMFTRAVTLRSSFSRSLHTTRDVRNLYFNNSILRRRENILCSAVYMDLRSNSTISAAGEKVSLVAQAANDQSTLLAVSDAVNQAAESLTSHQLGYLESIGLAQTWIWPTDVAAHILELTHVYTGLPWWAVIVIVAVGSRLMFLPLSLKGHVMNMKMKTIQPQVDLLMKQLNSTSSPTEKAQIGIRRQKLMKMNGIKVSTMLASGVVQIPVAYGMFMALTSMAQVPVDGFTTEGLLWFKNLADVDPYMGLSVLSAAGTYTSLMLGAEGMGSMSPATRTVMTYGTTAAMLVMGLWYSAANVLFFVATGFTAMATSMFMRSAAFRRLMKVPQEVYLKSQAAAKNAEAKSITQQYKEMWNDAKTRAEERKAAELRSHRVSTPSPTIRPVRVKSKATKMGRKGK
;
A
#
# COMPACT_ATOMS: atom_id res chain seq x y z
N MET A 1 -16.79 -59.15 47.52
CA MET A 1 -16.67 -59.35 46.06
C MET A 1 -16.89 -58.05 45.25
N SER A 2 -16.28 -56.90 45.62
CA SER A 2 -16.48 -55.63 44.87
C SER A 2 -15.24 -54.70 44.88
N THR A 3 -14.03 -55.26 44.85
CA THR A 3 -12.78 -54.47 44.78
C THR A 3 -11.85 -54.90 43.63
N ALA A 4 -12.02 -56.11 43.09
CA ALA A 4 -11.25 -56.60 41.94
C ALA A 4 -11.73 -56.04 40.59
N ARG A 5 -13.01 -55.65 40.48
CA ARG A 5 -13.61 -55.13 39.22
C ARG A 5 -13.26 -53.67 38.93
N TYR A 6 -12.90 -52.88 39.94
CA TYR A 6 -12.57 -51.45 39.78
C TYR A 6 -11.11 -51.24 39.32
N ARG A 7 -10.18 -52.09 39.77
CA ARG A 7 -8.77 -52.02 39.35
C ARG A 7 -8.58 -52.36 37.86
N SER A 8 -9.35 -53.29 37.29
CA SER A 8 -9.20 -53.64 35.86
C SER A 8 -9.75 -52.56 34.91
N MET A 9 -10.79 -51.81 35.32
CA MET A 9 -11.30 -50.67 34.55
C MET A 9 -10.36 -49.46 34.57
N PHE A 10 -9.72 -49.17 35.71
CA PHE A 10 -8.77 -48.05 35.80
C PHE A 10 -7.49 -48.31 34.99
N THR A 11 -6.95 -49.54 35.03
CA THR A 11 -5.77 -49.91 34.24
C THR A 11 -6.07 -49.91 32.73
N ARG A 12 -7.29 -50.29 32.31
CA ARG A 12 -7.75 -50.17 30.92
C ARG A 12 -7.97 -48.71 30.49
N ALA A 13 -8.49 -47.84 31.36
CA ALA A 13 -8.69 -46.43 31.05
C ALA A 13 -7.36 -45.65 30.93
N VAL A 14 -6.36 -45.98 31.75
CA VAL A 14 -5.02 -45.35 31.70
C VAL A 14 -4.23 -45.83 30.48
N THR A 15 -4.36 -47.10 30.09
CA THR A 15 -3.73 -47.64 28.85
C THR A 15 -4.42 -47.16 27.57
N LEU A 16 -5.74 -46.93 27.59
CA LEU A 16 -6.48 -46.28 26.49
C LEU A 16 -6.13 -44.80 26.36
N ARG A 17 -5.97 -44.07 27.47
CA ARG A 17 -5.56 -42.66 27.44
C ARG A 17 -4.12 -42.48 27.00
N SER A 18 -3.21 -43.39 27.37
CA SER A 18 -1.82 -43.37 26.89
C SER A 18 -1.70 -43.80 25.43
N SER A 19 -2.52 -44.75 24.96
CA SER A 19 -2.58 -45.14 23.54
C SER A 19 -3.25 -44.09 22.65
N PHE A 20 -4.28 -43.39 23.14
CA PHE A 20 -4.92 -42.29 22.41
C PHE A 20 -4.06 -41.04 22.39
N SER A 21 -3.34 -40.73 23.48
CA SER A 21 -2.34 -39.65 23.50
C SER A 21 -1.17 -39.94 22.57
N ARG A 22 -0.62 -41.18 22.59
CA ARG A 22 0.42 -41.59 21.62
C ARG A 22 -0.11 -41.54 20.18
N SER A 23 -1.32 -42.00 19.90
CA SER A 23 -1.94 -41.93 18.56
C SER A 23 -2.17 -40.49 18.09
N LEU A 24 -2.55 -39.57 18.98
CA LEU A 24 -2.66 -38.14 18.67
C LEU A 24 -1.31 -37.45 18.46
N HIS A 25 -0.26 -37.83 19.20
CA HIS A 25 1.09 -37.34 18.96
C HIS A 25 1.66 -37.92 17.66
N THR A 26 1.50 -39.21 17.38
CA THR A 26 1.93 -39.82 16.10
C THR A 26 1.15 -39.26 14.92
N THR A 27 -0.17 -39.03 15.01
CA THR A 27 -0.94 -38.42 13.90
C THR A 27 -0.66 -36.93 13.72
N ARG A 28 -0.26 -36.21 14.78
CA ARG A 28 0.14 -34.80 14.70
C ARG A 28 1.58 -34.65 14.20
N ASP A 29 2.48 -35.57 14.55
CA ASP A 29 3.84 -35.66 14.02
C ASP A 29 3.83 -36.13 12.56
N VAL A 30 2.99 -37.10 12.19
CA VAL A 30 2.82 -37.52 10.79
C VAL A 30 2.18 -36.40 9.97
N ARG A 31 1.20 -35.66 10.52
CA ARG A 31 0.61 -34.49 9.83
C ARG A 31 1.61 -33.35 9.71
N ASN A 32 2.43 -33.10 10.73
CA ASN A 32 3.53 -32.12 10.66
C ASN A 32 4.65 -32.57 9.73
N LEU A 33 4.95 -33.86 9.63
CA LEU A 33 5.89 -34.42 8.66
C LEU A 33 5.35 -34.32 7.23
N TYR A 34 4.05 -34.55 7.00
CA TYR A 34 3.42 -34.34 5.70
C TYR A 34 3.28 -32.85 5.35
N PHE A 35 3.00 -31.99 6.34
CA PHE A 35 2.91 -30.54 6.14
C PHE A 35 4.31 -29.94 5.90
N ASN A 36 5.32 -30.35 6.67
CA ASN A 36 6.72 -29.98 6.41
C ASN A 36 7.23 -30.59 5.12
N ASN A 37 6.91 -31.83 4.75
CA ASN A 37 7.30 -32.40 3.45
C ASN A 37 6.57 -31.75 2.28
N SER A 38 5.36 -31.21 2.46
CA SER A 38 4.67 -30.46 1.39
C SER A 38 5.15 -29.01 1.26
N ILE A 39 5.61 -28.39 2.35
CA ILE A 39 6.30 -27.09 2.34
C ILE A 39 7.73 -27.26 1.81
N LEU A 40 8.43 -28.33 2.20
CA LEU A 40 9.76 -28.67 1.70
C LEU A 40 9.69 -29.10 0.23
N ARG A 41 8.71 -29.90 -0.22
CA ARG A 41 8.49 -30.16 -1.66
C ARG A 41 8.07 -28.91 -2.44
N ARG A 42 7.34 -27.96 -1.83
CA ARG A 42 7.08 -26.67 -2.48
C ARG A 42 8.33 -25.81 -2.54
N ARG A 43 9.16 -25.82 -1.51
CA ARG A 43 10.48 -25.15 -1.51
C ARG A 43 11.42 -25.82 -2.51
N GLU A 44 11.46 -27.14 -2.60
CA GLU A 44 12.25 -27.89 -3.58
C GLU A 44 11.71 -27.71 -4.99
N ASN A 45 10.40 -27.60 -5.21
CA ASN A 45 9.87 -27.32 -6.56
C ASN A 45 10.06 -25.86 -6.98
N ILE A 46 10.03 -24.91 -6.03
CA ILE A 46 10.34 -23.49 -6.28
C ILE A 46 11.84 -23.28 -6.44
N LEU A 47 12.67 -23.96 -5.63
CA LEU A 47 14.12 -23.96 -5.75
C LEU A 47 14.58 -24.73 -6.98
N CYS A 48 13.99 -25.87 -7.34
CA CYS A 48 14.28 -26.56 -8.60
C CYS A 48 13.79 -25.75 -9.79
N SER A 49 12.70 -24.98 -9.70
CA SER A 49 12.29 -24.06 -10.78
C SER A 49 13.17 -22.82 -10.88
N ALA A 50 13.69 -22.32 -9.75
CA ALA A 50 14.66 -21.22 -9.71
C ALA A 50 16.03 -21.70 -10.21
N VAL A 51 16.50 -22.86 -9.76
CA VAL A 51 17.71 -23.56 -10.22
C VAL A 51 17.57 -23.99 -11.69
N TYR A 52 16.40 -24.39 -12.19
CA TYR A 52 16.21 -24.65 -13.63
C TYR A 52 16.19 -23.37 -14.46
N MET A 53 15.75 -22.22 -13.91
CA MET A 53 15.86 -20.93 -14.58
C MET A 53 17.28 -20.36 -14.50
N ASP A 54 18.01 -20.57 -13.41
CA ASP A 54 19.43 -20.25 -13.26
C ASP A 54 20.27 -21.10 -14.22
N LEU A 55 20.04 -22.43 -14.27
CA LEU A 55 20.78 -23.34 -15.17
C LEU A 55 20.53 -23.06 -16.66
N ARG A 56 19.35 -22.53 -17.04
CA ARG A 56 19.06 -22.19 -18.44
C ARG A 56 19.61 -20.81 -18.83
N SER A 57 19.67 -19.88 -17.89
CA SER A 57 20.14 -18.49 -18.11
C SER A 57 21.67 -18.37 -18.06
N ASN A 58 22.35 -19.36 -17.48
CA ASN A 58 23.80 -19.36 -17.30
C ASN A 58 24.59 -19.96 -18.47
N SER A 59 24.00 -20.18 -19.65
CA SER A 59 24.68 -20.96 -20.72
C SER A 59 25.88 -20.26 -21.36
N THR A 60 26.05 -18.94 -21.18
CA THR A 60 27.23 -18.19 -21.64
C THR A 60 28.31 -18.05 -20.55
N ILE A 61 27.91 -17.89 -19.28
CA ILE A 61 28.84 -17.82 -18.14
C ILE A 61 29.26 -19.21 -17.67
N SER A 62 28.42 -20.24 -17.82
CA SER A 62 28.76 -21.65 -17.54
C SER A 62 29.78 -22.17 -18.55
N ALA A 63 29.80 -21.72 -19.81
CA ALA A 63 30.83 -22.13 -20.76
C ALA A 63 32.23 -21.55 -20.42
N ALA A 64 32.27 -20.37 -19.79
CA ALA A 64 33.49 -19.78 -19.25
C ALA A 64 33.84 -20.35 -17.85
N GLY A 65 32.85 -20.49 -16.97
CA GLY A 65 32.96 -21.01 -15.61
C GLY A 65 33.23 -22.51 -15.52
N GLU A 66 32.79 -23.31 -16.49
CA GLU A 66 33.13 -24.74 -16.61
C GLU A 66 34.57 -24.91 -17.11
N LYS A 67 35.03 -24.05 -18.01
CA LYS A 67 36.45 -24.01 -18.42
C LYS A 67 37.36 -23.51 -17.29
N VAL A 68 36.89 -22.60 -16.44
CA VAL A 68 37.62 -22.08 -15.28
C VAL A 68 37.58 -23.07 -14.10
N SER A 69 36.47 -23.77 -13.88
CA SER A 69 36.37 -24.77 -12.80
C SER A 69 37.15 -26.05 -13.09
N LEU A 70 37.27 -26.46 -14.36
CA LEU A 70 38.18 -27.52 -14.79
C LEU A 70 39.66 -27.14 -14.62
N VAL A 71 40.01 -25.86 -14.74
CA VAL A 71 41.36 -25.35 -14.46
C VAL A 71 41.61 -25.20 -12.95
N ALA A 72 40.61 -24.78 -12.18
CA ALA A 72 40.70 -24.65 -10.72
C ALA A 72 40.76 -26.01 -10.00
N GLN A 73 40.09 -27.05 -10.52
CA GLN A 73 40.21 -28.42 -9.99
C GLN A 73 41.57 -29.06 -10.28
N ALA A 74 42.32 -28.54 -11.26
CA ALA A 74 43.67 -28.99 -11.60
C ALA A 74 44.77 -28.30 -10.78
N ALA A 75 44.47 -27.21 -10.06
CA ALA A 75 45.46 -26.40 -9.34
C ALA A 75 45.17 -26.39 -7.84
N ASN A 76 45.96 -27.15 -7.08
CA ASN A 76 45.85 -27.28 -5.62
C ASN A 76 46.52 -26.11 -4.84
N ASP A 77 46.73 -24.97 -5.48
CA ASP A 77 47.46 -23.83 -4.91
C ASP A 77 46.51 -22.68 -4.51
N GLN A 78 46.61 -22.24 -3.25
CA GLN A 78 45.85 -21.12 -2.69
C GLN A 78 46.03 -19.82 -3.51
N SER A 79 47.21 -19.63 -4.13
CA SER A 79 47.54 -18.51 -5.00
C SER A 79 46.78 -18.56 -6.34
N THR A 80 46.55 -19.75 -6.90
CA THR A 80 45.74 -19.90 -8.12
C THR A 80 44.26 -19.64 -7.88
N LEU A 81 43.72 -19.97 -6.71
CA LEU A 81 42.33 -19.63 -6.36
C LEU A 81 42.11 -18.12 -6.19
N LEU A 82 43.08 -17.41 -5.59
CA LEU A 82 43.05 -15.95 -5.49
C LEU A 82 43.18 -15.30 -6.87
N ALA A 83 44.10 -15.77 -7.71
CA ALA A 83 44.25 -15.27 -9.08
C ALA A 83 43.02 -15.54 -9.96
N VAL A 84 42.35 -16.69 -9.78
CA VAL A 84 41.08 -17.00 -10.46
C VAL A 84 39.95 -16.12 -9.93
N SER A 85 39.87 -15.87 -8.62
CA SER A 85 38.91 -14.93 -8.04
C SER A 85 39.13 -13.50 -8.57
N ASP A 86 40.38 -13.05 -8.66
CA ASP A 86 40.73 -11.74 -9.20
C ASP A 86 40.45 -11.64 -10.70
N ALA A 87 40.68 -12.71 -11.46
CA ALA A 87 40.32 -12.78 -12.88
C ALA A 87 38.81 -12.79 -13.11
N VAL A 88 38.04 -13.45 -12.24
CA VAL A 88 36.57 -13.41 -12.27
C VAL A 88 36.07 -12.02 -11.90
N ASN A 89 36.66 -11.36 -10.90
CA ASN A 89 36.34 -9.98 -10.55
C ASN A 89 36.67 -9.00 -11.68
N GLN A 90 37.81 -9.15 -12.35
CA GLN A 90 38.17 -8.37 -13.54
C GLN A 90 37.24 -8.65 -14.74
N ALA A 91 36.80 -9.90 -14.91
CA ALA A 91 35.80 -10.23 -15.93
C ALA A 91 34.42 -9.66 -15.60
N ALA A 92 34.05 -9.61 -14.31
CA ALA A 92 32.82 -8.99 -13.84
C ALA A 92 32.83 -7.45 -14.02
N GLU A 93 34.00 -6.81 -13.91
CA GLU A 93 34.22 -5.39 -14.25
C GLU A 93 34.14 -5.12 -15.77
N SER A 94 34.32 -6.14 -16.61
CA SER A 94 34.21 -6.04 -18.08
C SER A 94 32.80 -6.26 -18.63
N LEU A 95 31.84 -6.61 -17.76
CA LEU A 95 30.45 -6.80 -18.16
C LEU A 95 29.82 -5.45 -18.53
N THR A 96 29.14 -5.44 -19.67
CA THR A 96 28.38 -4.28 -20.16
C THR A 96 26.90 -4.42 -19.80
N SER A 97 26.14 -3.30 -19.77
CA SER A 97 24.70 -3.30 -19.46
C SER A 97 23.85 -4.26 -20.30
N HIS A 98 24.36 -4.67 -21.46
CA HIS A 98 23.70 -5.56 -22.41
C HIS A 98 23.94 -7.05 -22.11
N GLN A 99 24.65 -7.38 -21.04
CA GLN A 99 24.95 -8.75 -20.62
C GLN A 99 24.23 -9.08 -19.31
N LEU A 100 23.72 -10.30 -19.19
CA LEU A 100 23.07 -10.77 -17.96
C LEU A 100 24.10 -10.89 -16.83
N GLY A 101 23.71 -10.45 -15.63
CA GLY A 101 24.57 -10.46 -14.45
C GLY A 101 25.41 -9.17 -14.29
N TYR A 102 25.20 -8.18 -15.15
CA TYR A 102 25.81 -6.86 -15.00
C TYR A 102 25.33 -6.15 -13.74
N LEU A 103 24.03 -6.20 -13.43
CA LEU A 103 23.54 -5.60 -12.20
C LEU A 103 24.11 -6.30 -10.96
N GLU A 104 24.29 -7.62 -11.03
CA GLU A 104 24.91 -8.40 -9.97
C GLU A 104 26.39 -8.04 -9.78
N SER A 105 27.14 -7.82 -10.86
CA SER A 105 28.56 -7.46 -10.78
C SER A 105 28.80 -6.09 -10.14
N ILE A 106 27.89 -5.14 -10.32
CA ILE A 106 27.94 -3.83 -9.66
C ILE A 106 27.32 -3.84 -8.24
N GLY A 107 26.98 -5.01 -7.72
CA GLY A 107 26.46 -5.21 -6.36
C GLY A 107 24.97 -4.92 -6.18
N LEU A 108 24.21 -4.79 -7.27
CA LEU A 108 22.74 -4.72 -7.25
C LEU A 108 22.14 -6.12 -7.47
N ALA A 109 20.87 -6.32 -7.12
CA ALA A 109 20.14 -7.55 -7.44
C ALA A 109 20.82 -8.85 -6.95
N GLN A 110 21.33 -8.88 -5.71
CA GLN A 110 22.08 -10.05 -5.21
C GLN A 110 21.19 -11.25 -4.86
N THR A 111 19.87 -11.08 -4.67
CA THR A 111 19.01 -12.16 -4.17
C THR A 111 17.61 -12.13 -4.78
N TRP A 112 17.10 -13.26 -5.27
CA TRP A 112 15.72 -13.35 -5.80
C TRP A 112 14.56 -13.31 -4.78
N ILE A 113 14.85 -13.01 -3.52
CA ILE A 113 13.87 -13.06 -2.42
C ILE A 113 13.27 -11.68 -2.14
N TRP A 114 14.07 -10.61 -2.30
CA TRP A 114 13.64 -9.26 -1.96
C TRP A 114 12.97 -8.59 -3.16
N PRO A 115 11.84 -7.87 -2.96
CA PRO A 115 11.13 -7.22 -4.07
C PRO A 115 12.00 -6.27 -4.88
N THR A 116 12.98 -5.63 -4.25
CA THR A 116 13.97 -4.74 -4.88
C THR A 116 14.82 -5.48 -5.90
N ASP A 117 15.43 -6.58 -5.48
CA ASP A 117 16.33 -7.36 -6.33
C ASP A 117 15.59 -8.05 -7.47
N VAL A 118 14.40 -8.59 -7.19
CA VAL A 118 13.51 -9.15 -8.22
C VAL A 118 13.15 -8.10 -9.27
N ALA A 119 12.86 -6.86 -8.85
CA ALA A 119 12.57 -5.76 -9.76
C ALA A 119 13.80 -5.39 -10.62
N ALA A 120 14.98 -5.33 -10.01
CA ALA A 120 16.23 -5.07 -10.73
C ALA A 120 16.55 -6.17 -11.77
N HIS A 121 16.39 -7.45 -11.42
CA HIS A 121 16.54 -8.54 -12.39
C HIS A 121 15.51 -8.46 -13.52
N ILE A 122 14.25 -8.14 -13.24
CA ILE A 122 13.23 -7.99 -14.30
C ILE A 122 13.60 -6.84 -15.25
N LEU A 123 14.13 -5.73 -14.71
CA LEU A 123 14.60 -4.59 -15.51
C LEU A 123 15.79 -4.99 -16.38
N GLU A 124 16.81 -5.65 -15.82
CA GLU A 124 17.98 -6.15 -16.56
C GLU A 124 17.59 -7.14 -17.65
N LEU A 125 16.80 -8.18 -17.30
CA LEU A 125 16.31 -9.17 -18.25
C LEU A 125 15.58 -8.47 -19.42
N THR A 126 14.70 -7.51 -19.10
CA THR A 126 13.96 -6.79 -20.14
C THR A 126 14.89 -5.98 -21.02
N HIS A 127 15.86 -5.26 -20.44
CA HIS A 127 16.85 -4.46 -21.18
C HIS A 127 17.71 -5.33 -22.10
N VAL A 128 18.28 -6.42 -21.58
CA VAL A 128 19.16 -7.34 -22.31
C VAL A 128 18.41 -8.08 -23.44
N TYR A 129 17.23 -8.64 -23.15
CA TYR A 129 16.50 -9.43 -24.16
C TYR A 129 15.85 -8.57 -25.25
N THR A 130 15.47 -7.34 -24.95
CA THR A 130 14.80 -6.46 -25.93
C THR A 130 15.76 -5.50 -26.63
N GLY A 131 16.92 -5.22 -26.05
CA GLY A 131 17.85 -4.19 -26.52
C GLY A 131 17.26 -2.77 -26.48
N LEU A 132 16.19 -2.57 -25.69
CA LEU A 132 15.52 -1.28 -25.58
C LEU A 132 16.22 -0.38 -24.56
N PRO A 133 16.22 0.95 -24.78
CA PRO A 133 16.80 1.88 -23.83
C PRO A 133 16.09 1.83 -22.47
N TRP A 134 16.80 2.15 -21.39
CA TRP A 134 16.30 2.07 -20.02
C TRP A 134 14.95 2.76 -19.80
N TRP A 135 14.70 3.93 -20.40
CA TRP A 135 13.40 4.62 -20.27
C TRP A 135 12.22 3.75 -20.76
N ALA A 136 12.41 3.01 -21.86
CA ALA A 136 11.39 2.18 -22.47
C ALA A 136 11.18 0.90 -21.66
N VAL A 137 12.27 0.33 -21.14
CA VAL A 137 12.26 -0.82 -20.23
C VAL A 137 11.43 -0.51 -18.99
N ILE A 138 11.65 0.66 -18.35
CA ILE A 138 10.87 1.10 -17.18
C ILE A 138 9.37 1.15 -17.50
N VAL A 139 8.99 1.72 -18.65
CA VAL A 139 7.59 1.82 -19.08
C VAL A 139 6.98 0.44 -19.34
N ILE A 140 7.70 -0.45 -20.02
CA ILE A 140 7.24 -1.80 -20.33
C ILE A 140 7.02 -2.62 -19.06
N VAL A 141 7.98 -2.59 -18.13
CA VAL A 141 7.87 -3.30 -16.85
C VAL A 141 6.73 -2.72 -16.01
N ALA A 142 6.56 -1.40 -15.99
CA ALA A 142 5.44 -0.74 -15.31
C ALA A 142 4.08 -1.20 -15.86
N VAL A 143 3.90 -1.20 -17.19
CA VAL A 143 2.67 -1.67 -17.85
C VAL A 143 2.47 -3.17 -17.61
N GLY A 144 3.52 -3.98 -17.80
CA GLY A 144 3.51 -5.43 -17.66
C GLY A 144 3.12 -5.87 -16.25
N SER A 145 3.67 -5.22 -15.22
CA SER A 145 3.31 -5.51 -13.83
C SER A 145 1.82 -5.29 -13.56
N ARG A 146 1.21 -4.24 -14.14
CA ARG A 146 -0.22 -3.97 -14.01
C ARG A 146 -1.07 -4.97 -14.77
N LEU A 147 -0.65 -5.38 -15.97
CA LEU A 147 -1.33 -6.41 -16.74
C LEU A 147 -1.31 -7.77 -16.02
N MET A 148 -0.21 -8.10 -15.34
CA MET A 148 -0.08 -9.32 -14.54
C MET A 148 -1.10 -9.37 -13.39
N PHE A 149 -1.33 -8.26 -12.69
CA PHE A 149 -2.31 -8.18 -11.59
C PHE A 149 -3.72 -7.79 -12.02
N LEU A 150 -3.92 -7.43 -13.29
CA LEU A 150 -5.21 -7.06 -13.87
C LEU A 150 -6.35 -8.03 -13.49
N PRO A 151 -6.25 -9.36 -13.64
CA PRO A 151 -7.37 -10.26 -13.31
C PRO A 151 -7.79 -10.16 -11.83
N LEU A 152 -6.84 -9.92 -10.92
CA LEU A 152 -7.14 -9.72 -9.51
C LEU A 152 -7.80 -8.35 -9.28
N SER A 153 -7.31 -7.30 -9.92
CA SER A 153 -7.91 -5.96 -9.89
C SER A 153 -9.35 -5.96 -10.44
N LEU A 154 -9.63 -6.70 -11.52
CA LEU A 154 -10.98 -6.85 -12.08
C LEU A 154 -11.93 -7.52 -11.09
N LYS A 155 -11.49 -8.59 -10.41
CA LYS A 155 -12.28 -9.25 -9.35
C LYS A 155 -12.55 -8.31 -8.18
N GLY A 156 -11.54 -7.55 -7.73
CA GLY A 156 -11.67 -6.53 -6.70
C GLY A 156 -12.67 -5.43 -7.09
N HIS A 157 -12.64 -4.99 -8.34
CA HIS A 157 -13.58 -3.99 -8.86
C HIS A 157 -15.03 -4.48 -8.83
N VAL A 158 -15.30 -5.72 -9.24
CA VAL A 158 -16.65 -6.31 -9.13
C VAL A 158 -17.16 -6.34 -7.68
N MET A 159 -16.28 -6.67 -6.71
CA MET A 159 -16.65 -6.65 -5.29
C MET A 159 -16.99 -5.23 -4.81
N ASN A 160 -16.23 -4.21 -5.24
CA ASN A 160 -16.52 -2.81 -4.95
C ASN A 160 -17.88 -2.37 -5.52
N MET A 161 -18.22 -2.79 -6.74
CA MET A 161 -19.52 -2.47 -7.35
C MET A 161 -20.69 -3.08 -6.58
N LYS A 162 -20.54 -4.31 -6.08
CA LYS A 162 -21.52 -4.94 -5.19
C LYS A 162 -21.62 -4.20 -3.85
N MET A 163 -20.49 -3.77 -3.28
CA MET A 163 -20.47 -2.99 -2.04
C MET A 163 -21.27 -1.70 -2.17
N LYS A 164 -21.10 -0.95 -3.27
CA LYS A 164 -21.86 0.28 -3.53
C LYS A 164 -23.38 0.06 -3.51
N THR A 165 -23.84 -1.09 -4.02
CA THR A 165 -25.27 -1.41 -4.07
C THR A 165 -25.85 -1.55 -2.66
N ILE A 166 -25.07 -2.08 -1.71
CA ILE A 166 -25.48 -2.27 -0.31
C ILE A 166 -25.00 -1.15 0.63
N GLN A 167 -24.22 -0.19 0.13
CA GLN A 167 -23.70 0.94 0.89
C GLN A 167 -24.74 1.62 1.79
N PRO A 168 -25.98 1.92 1.34
CA PRO A 168 -26.97 2.55 2.23
C PRO A 168 -27.33 1.67 3.44
N GLN A 169 -27.38 0.35 3.27
CA GLN A 169 -27.67 -0.58 4.38
C GLN A 169 -26.46 -0.69 5.32
N VAL A 170 -25.25 -0.66 4.77
CA VAL A 170 -24.01 -0.61 5.55
C VAL A 170 -23.93 0.69 6.36
N ASP A 171 -24.28 1.83 5.77
CA ASP A 171 -24.27 3.13 6.45
C ASP A 171 -25.28 3.19 7.60
N LEU A 172 -26.47 2.57 7.45
CA LEU A 172 -27.44 2.45 8.52
C LEU A 172 -26.88 1.65 9.72
N LEU A 173 -26.21 0.52 9.44
CA LEU A 173 -25.55 -0.28 10.48
C LEU A 173 -24.39 0.48 11.13
N MET A 174 -23.64 1.29 10.38
CA MET A 174 -22.57 2.13 10.94
C MET A 174 -23.12 3.26 11.82
N LYS A 175 -24.26 3.86 11.45
CA LYS A 175 -24.95 4.84 12.31
C LYS A 175 -25.41 4.21 13.63
N GLN A 176 -26.01 3.02 13.56
CA GLN A 176 -26.38 2.25 14.76
C GLN A 176 -25.17 1.95 15.63
N LEU A 177 -24.06 1.52 15.02
CA LEU A 177 -22.80 1.23 15.74
C LEU A 177 -22.28 2.45 16.51
N ASN A 178 -22.38 3.64 15.90
CA ASN A 178 -21.91 4.89 16.50
C ASN A 178 -22.85 5.42 17.59
N SER A 179 -24.16 5.16 17.49
CA SER A 179 -25.14 5.56 18.51
C SER A 179 -25.20 4.62 19.72
N THR A 180 -24.74 3.37 19.56
CA THR A 180 -24.77 2.36 20.61
C THR A 180 -23.55 2.48 21.52
N SER A 181 -23.75 2.52 22.84
CA SER A 181 -22.65 2.54 23.83
C SER A 181 -22.24 1.15 24.30
N SER A 182 -23.14 0.18 24.29
CA SER A 182 -22.91 -1.17 24.82
C SER A 182 -21.94 -2.00 23.96
N PRO A 183 -20.85 -2.56 24.53
CA PRO A 183 -19.90 -3.41 23.79
C PRO A 183 -20.53 -4.65 23.15
N THR A 184 -21.52 -5.26 23.81
CA THR A 184 -22.18 -6.48 23.33
C THR A 184 -23.04 -6.20 22.10
N GLU A 185 -23.76 -5.08 22.10
CA GLU A 185 -24.60 -4.65 21.00
C GLU A 185 -23.76 -4.19 19.80
N LYS A 186 -22.62 -3.50 20.04
CA LYS A 186 -21.63 -3.21 18.99
C LYS A 186 -21.13 -4.48 18.28
N ALA A 187 -20.84 -5.53 19.04
CA ALA A 187 -20.42 -6.81 18.48
C ALA A 187 -21.54 -7.45 17.62
N GLN A 188 -22.79 -7.39 18.06
CA GLN A 188 -23.94 -7.88 17.28
C GLN A 188 -24.13 -7.11 15.97
N ILE A 189 -24.01 -5.78 16.00
CA ILE A 189 -24.07 -4.93 14.80
C ILE A 189 -22.94 -5.30 13.83
N GLY A 190 -21.74 -5.55 14.35
CA GLY A 190 -20.60 -6.06 13.58
C GLY A 190 -20.89 -7.39 12.87
N ILE A 191 -21.51 -8.35 13.58
CA ILE A 191 -21.92 -9.64 13.01
C ILE A 191 -23.00 -9.45 11.93
N ARG A 192 -24.00 -8.59 12.17
CA ARG A 192 -25.05 -8.25 11.18
C ARG A 192 -24.44 -7.66 9.91
N ARG A 193 -23.48 -6.74 10.04
CA ARG A 193 -22.75 -6.16 8.91
C ARG A 193 -21.99 -7.23 8.11
N GLN A 194 -21.28 -8.13 8.80
CA GLN A 194 -20.58 -9.23 8.12
C GLN A 194 -21.55 -10.19 7.42
N LYS A 195 -22.68 -10.51 8.06
CA LYS A 195 -23.73 -11.36 7.47
C LYS A 195 -24.32 -10.71 6.22
N LEU A 196 -24.59 -9.41 6.25
CA LEU A 196 -25.08 -8.65 5.11
C LEU A 196 -24.11 -8.71 3.91
N MET A 197 -22.82 -8.50 4.15
CA MET A 197 -21.80 -8.61 3.11
C MET A 197 -21.71 -10.03 2.53
N LYS A 198 -21.77 -11.05 3.39
CA LYS A 198 -21.74 -12.47 2.97
C LYS A 198 -22.96 -12.86 2.15
N MET A 199 -24.17 -12.42 2.55
CA MET A 199 -25.41 -12.70 1.81
C MET A 199 -25.41 -12.07 0.41
N ASN A 200 -24.74 -10.93 0.23
CA ASN A 200 -24.57 -10.29 -1.08
C ASN A 200 -23.35 -10.83 -1.87
N GLY A 201 -22.68 -11.87 -1.36
CA GLY A 201 -21.53 -12.51 -2.02
C GLY A 201 -20.30 -11.60 -2.13
N ILE A 202 -20.14 -10.65 -1.20
CA ILE A 202 -19.00 -9.73 -1.18
C ILE A 202 -17.86 -10.35 -0.38
N LYS A 203 -16.74 -10.61 -1.05
CA LYS A 203 -15.51 -11.10 -0.42
C LYS A 203 -14.59 -9.93 -0.09
N VAL A 204 -14.55 -9.54 1.17
CA VAL A 204 -13.68 -8.46 1.67
C VAL A 204 -12.20 -8.76 1.42
N SER A 205 -11.79 -10.04 1.53
CA SER A 205 -10.41 -10.46 1.24
C SER A 205 -10.00 -10.19 -0.22
N THR A 206 -10.88 -10.45 -1.18
CA THR A 206 -10.63 -10.15 -2.60
C THR A 206 -10.54 -8.64 -2.85
N MET A 207 -11.38 -7.86 -2.16
CA MET A 207 -11.34 -6.39 -2.22
C MET A 207 -10.01 -5.85 -1.68
N LEU A 208 -9.57 -6.31 -0.50
CA LEU A 208 -8.30 -5.89 0.10
C LEU A 208 -7.09 -6.37 -0.72
N ALA A 209 -7.08 -7.63 -1.15
CA ALA A 209 -5.99 -8.21 -1.93
C ALA A 209 -5.73 -7.42 -3.23
N SER A 210 -6.78 -6.90 -3.87
CA SER A 210 -6.64 -6.12 -5.11
C SER A 210 -5.85 -4.81 -4.95
N GLY A 211 -5.83 -4.23 -3.74
CA GLY A 211 -5.02 -3.04 -3.42
C GLY A 211 -3.65 -3.41 -2.85
N VAL A 212 -3.61 -4.35 -1.90
CA VAL A 212 -2.37 -4.70 -1.17
C VAL A 212 -1.31 -5.32 -2.08
N VAL A 213 -1.72 -6.10 -3.08
CA VAL A 213 -0.78 -6.81 -3.97
C VAL A 213 0.14 -5.86 -4.77
N GLN A 214 -0.27 -4.61 -4.97
CA GLN A 214 0.50 -3.64 -5.74
C GLN A 214 1.61 -2.97 -4.92
N ILE A 215 1.50 -2.99 -3.58
CA ILE A 215 2.45 -2.31 -2.68
C ILE A 215 3.86 -2.91 -2.79
N PRO A 216 4.07 -4.25 -2.71
CA PRO A 216 5.41 -4.82 -2.81
C PRO A 216 6.08 -4.55 -4.16
N VAL A 217 5.29 -4.52 -5.24
CA VAL A 217 5.78 -4.28 -6.60
C VAL A 217 6.22 -2.83 -6.75
N ALA A 218 5.38 -1.88 -6.31
CA ALA A 218 5.73 -0.46 -6.34
C ALA A 218 6.95 -0.18 -5.45
N TYR A 219 7.01 -0.78 -4.26
CA TYR A 219 8.15 -0.67 -3.36
C TYR A 219 9.44 -1.24 -3.98
N GLY A 220 9.38 -2.46 -4.52
CA GLY A 220 10.53 -3.11 -5.16
C GLY A 220 11.07 -2.30 -6.33
N MET A 221 10.19 -1.86 -7.24
CA MET A 221 10.56 -1.01 -8.37
C MET A 221 11.16 0.32 -7.93
N PHE A 222 10.54 0.98 -6.96
CA PHE A 222 11.02 2.26 -6.45
C PHE A 222 12.41 2.14 -5.81
N MET A 223 12.63 1.12 -4.98
CA MET A 223 13.93 0.88 -4.37
C MET A 223 14.97 0.49 -5.43
N ALA A 224 14.61 -0.35 -6.40
CA ALA A 224 15.52 -0.80 -7.45
C ALA A 224 15.99 0.37 -8.30
N LEU A 225 15.06 1.21 -8.79
CA LEU A 225 15.40 2.38 -9.60
C LEU A 225 16.16 3.44 -8.80
N THR A 226 15.90 3.56 -7.49
CA THR A 226 16.70 4.42 -6.61
C THR A 226 18.13 3.89 -6.49
N SER A 227 18.32 2.59 -6.27
CA SER A 227 19.63 1.97 -6.19
C SER A 227 20.39 2.05 -7.52
N MET A 228 19.71 1.85 -8.66
CA MET A 228 20.27 2.01 -10.01
C MET A 228 20.57 3.47 -10.39
N ALA A 229 19.94 4.44 -9.73
CA ALA A 229 20.29 5.86 -9.90
C ALA A 229 21.51 6.25 -9.04
N GLN A 230 21.70 5.59 -7.89
CA GLN A 230 22.82 5.83 -6.97
C GLN A 230 24.10 5.11 -7.40
N VAL A 231 23.97 3.86 -7.84
CA VAL A 231 25.05 3.10 -8.46
C VAL A 231 25.00 3.41 -9.95
N PRO A 232 26.03 4.00 -10.56
CA PRO A 232 25.98 4.44 -11.95
C PRO A 232 25.89 3.23 -12.90
N VAL A 233 24.66 2.79 -13.16
CA VAL A 233 24.33 1.77 -14.17
C VAL A 233 24.67 2.32 -15.55
N ASP A 234 25.38 1.53 -16.36
CA ASP A 234 25.73 1.92 -17.72
C ASP A 234 24.46 2.12 -18.58
N GLY A 235 24.44 3.21 -19.34
CA GLY A 235 23.27 3.69 -20.07
C GLY A 235 22.26 4.52 -19.26
N PHE A 236 22.27 4.50 -17.92
CA PHE A 236 21.24 5.20 -17.13
C PHE A 236 21.34 6.73 -17.23
N THR A 237 22.53 7.28 -17.50
CA THR A 237 22.74 8.72 -17.67
C THR A 237 22.49 9.23 -19.10
N THR A 238 22.43 8.33 -20.08
CA THR A 238 22.37 8.67 -21.51
C THR A 238 21.08 8.20 -22.18
N GLU A 239 20.50 7.09 -21.73
CA GLU A 239 19.33 6.42 -22.32
C GLU A 239 18.00 6.95 -21.78
N GLY A 240 17.92 8.24 -21.50
CA GLY A 240 16.66 8.94 -21.25
C GLY A 240 15.98 9.43 -22.53
N LEU A 241 14.75 9.95 -22.38
CA LEU A 241 13.90 10.35 -23.50
C LEU A 241 13.61 11.86 -23.46
N LEU A 242 13.52 12.48 -24.65
CA LEU A 242 13.15 13.90 -24.82
C LEU A 242 13.99 14.84 -23.93
N TRP A 243 13.39 15.48 -22.92
CA TRP A 243 14.01 16.47 -22.04
C TRP A 243 14.68 15.86 -20.78
N PHE A 244 14.46 14.58 -20.49
CA PHE A 244 15.02 13.88 -19.34
C PHE A 244 16.04 12.83 -19.80
N LYS A 245 17.18 13.28 -20.35
CA LYS A 245 18.22 12.39 -20.89
C LYS A 245 18.95 11.58 -19.82
N ASN A 246 19.15 12.18 -18.66
CA ASN A 246 19.71 11.49 -17.50
C ASN A 246 18.58 10.93 -16.64
N LEU A 247 18.49 9.60 -16.53
CA LEU A 247 17.48 8.93 -15.71
C LEU A 247 17.87 8.88 -14.22
N ALA A 248 19.16 9.01 -13.90
CA ALA A 248 19.69 9.00 -12.54
C ALA A 248 19.44 10.32 -11.79
N ASP A 249 19.38 11.43 -12.51
CA ASP A 249 19.16 12.77 -11.94
C ASP A 249 17.68 13.16 -11.90
N VAL A 250 17.35 14.22 -11.17
CA VAL A 250 16.00 14.79 -11.06
C VAL A 250 15.58 15.41 -12.40
N ASP A 251 14.29 15.35 -12.76
CA ASP A 251 13.76 15.99 -13.98
C ASP A 251 13.89 17.53 -13.89
N PRO A 252 14.70 18.17 -14.75
CA PRO A 252 14.95 19.61 -14.68
C PRO A 252 13.71 20.48 -14.95
N TYR A 253 12.70 19.95 -15.67
CA TYR A 253 11.51 20.71 -16.04
C TYR A 253 10.25 20.32 -15.25
N MET A 254 10.37 19.36 -14.30
CA MET A 254 9.24 18.76 -13.59
C MET A 254 8.12 18.22 -14.51
N GLY A 255 8.40 17.99 -15.80
CA GLY A 255 7.42 17.53 -16.77
C GLY A 255 6.88 16.15 -16.43
N LEU A 256 7.76 15.25 -16.00
CA LEU A 256 7.40 13.91 -15.54
C LEU A 256 6.52 13.96 -14.28
N SER A 257 6.83 14.84 -13.34
CA SER A 257 6.07 15.01 -12.09
C SER A 257 4.65 15.47 -12.37
N VAL A 258 4.49 16.45 -13.26
CA VAL A 258 3.18 16.95 -13.70
C VAL A 258 2.39 15.85 -14.41
N LEU A 259 3.02 15.08 -15.30
CA LEU A 259 2.38 13.95 -15.98
C LEU A 259 1.95 12.86 -14.99
N SER A 260 2.80 12.54 -14.02
CA SER A 260 2.52 11.56 -12.97
C SER A 260 1.34 11.99 -12.11
N ALA A 261 1.33 13.26 -11.70
CA ALA A 261 0.24 13.88 -10.95
C ALA A 261 -1.07 13.88 -11.75
N ALA A 262 -1.04 14.23 -13.04
CA ALA A 262 -2.20 14.22 -13.92
C ALA A 262 -2.79 12.81 -14.09
N GLY A 263 -1.93 11.81 -14.35
CA GLY A 263 -2.33 10.41 -14.46
C GLY A 263 -2.91 9.88 -13.15
N THR A 264 -2.26 10.17 -12.03
CA THR A 264 -2.72 9.75 -10.69
C THR A 264 -4.04 10.41 -10.31
N TYR A 265 -4.15 11.74 -10.46
CA TYR A 265 -5.38 12.48 -10.21
C TYR A 265 -6.55 11.93 -11.02
N THR A 266 -6.35 11.76 -12.33
CA THR A 266 -7.41 11.24 -13.22
C THR A 266 -7.76 9.80 -12.86
N SER A 267 -6.78 8.95 -12.57
CA SER A 267 -7.03 7.57 -12.16
C SER A 267 -7.79 7.49 -10.83
N LEU A 268 -7.50 8.39 -9.88
CA LEU A 268 -8.21 8.50 -8.61
C LEU A 268 -9.62 9.06 -8.81
N MET A 269 -9.84 10.04 -9.70
CA MET A 269 -11.19 10.52 -10.01
C MET A 269 -12.05 9.45 -10.65
N LEU A 270 -11.49 8.71 -11.62
CA LEU A 270 -12.18 7.61 -12.31
C LEU A 270 -12.35 6.38 -11.40
N GLY A 271 -11.40 6.13 -10.51
CA GLY A 271 -11.34 5.02 -9.57
C GLY A 271 -12.01 5.30 -8.22
N ALA A 272 -12.35 6.56 -7.91
CA ALA A 272 -12.99 6.99 -6.65
C ALA A 272 -14.33 6.31 -6.39
N GLU A 273 -14.88 5.68 -7.42
CA GLU A 273 -15.91 4.69 -7.33
C GLU A 273 -15.64 3.62 -6.25
N GLY A 274 -14.41 3.11 -6.08
CA GLY A 274 -14.05 2.17 -5.01
C GLY A 274 -13.91 2.79 -3.61
N MET A 275 -13.90 4.12 -3.49
CA MET A 275 -13.71 4.87 -2.24
C MET A 275 -15.02 5.34 -1.60
N GLY A 276 -16.18 4.87 -2.09
CA GLY A 276 -17.50 5.32 -1.66
C GLY A 276 -17.84 5.08 -0.18
N SER A 277 -17.08 4.24 0.52
CA SER A 277 -17.22 4.04 1.97
C SER A 277 -16.40 5.01 2.83
N MET A 278 -15.56 5.85 2.22
CA MET A 278 -14.76 6.85 2.93
C MET A 278 -15.56 8.15 3.11
N SER A 279 -15.22 8.91 4.17
CA SER A 279 -15.81 10.23 4.36
C SER A 279 -15.45 11.18 3.19
N PRO A 280 -16.29 12.17 2.87
CA PRO A 280 -15.98 13.25 1.92
C PRO A 280 -14.61 13.89 2.13
N ALA A 281 -14.27 14.19 3.39
CA ALA A 281 -13.00 14.79 3.78
C ALA A 281 -11.83 13.85 3.48
N THR A 282 -11.92 12.58 3.89
CA THR A 282 -10.89 11.56 3.63
C THR A 282 -10.67 11.37 2.13
N ARG A 283 -11.74 11.33 1.34
CA ARG A 283 -11.65 11.21 -0.13
C ARG A 283 -10.91 12.40 -0.74
N THR A 284 -11.23 13.61 -0.29
CA THR A 284 -10.61 14.86 -0.76
C THR A 284 -9.13 14.90 -0.40
N VAL A 285 -8.80 14.66 0.87
CA VAL A 285 -7.41 14.62 1.36
C VAL A 285 -6.60 13.55 0.63
N MET A 286 -7.16 12.35 0.43
CA MET A 286 -6.45 11.30 -0.30
C MET A 286 -6.24 11.67 -1.76
N THR A 287 -7.24 12.23 -2.44
CA THR A 287 -7.12 12.57 -3.87
C THR A 287 -6.10 13.69 -4.09
N TYR A 288 -6.27 14.82 -3.41
CA TYR A 288 -5.36 15.96 -3.57
C TYR A 288 -4.02 15.72 -2.90
N GLY A 289 -3.99 15.06 -1.75
CA GLY A 289 -2.76 14.72 -1.03
C GLY A 289 -1.88 13.76 -1.80
N THR A 290 -2.44 12.68 -2.37
CA THR A 290 -1.66 11.76 -3.22
C THR A 290 -1.21 12.45 -4.51
N THR A 291 -2.03 13.31 -5.11
CA THR A 291 -1.63 14.08 -6.31
C THR A 291 -0.49 15.05 -6.01
N ALA A 292 -0.57 15.80 -4.91
CA ALA A 292 0.50 16.70 -4.47
C ALA A 292 1.78 15.94 -4.13
N ALA A 293 1.67 14.76 -3.50
CA ALA A 293 2.81 13.90 -3.22
C ALA A 293 3.55 13.47 -4.50
N MET A 294 2.82 13.20 -5.59
CA MET A 294 3.46 12.89 -6.89
C MET A 294 4.21 14.07 -7.49
N LEU A 295 3.73 15.31 -7.29
CA LEU A 295 4.45 16.52 -7.70
C LEU A 295 5.73 16.73 -6.89
N VAL A 296 5.64 16.58 -5.56
CA VAL A 296 6.79 16.74 -4.65
C VAL A 296 7.83 15.65 -4.89
N MET A 297 7.41 14.43 -5.23
CA MET A 297 8.33 13.32 -5.50
C MET A 297 9.37 13.68 -6.56
N GLY A 298 8.98 14.32 -7.66
CA GLY A 298 9.96 14.67 -8.69
C GLY A 298 10.80 15.91 -8.40
N LEU A 299 10.77 16.44 -7.17
CA LEU A 299 11.79 17.37 -6.67
C LEU A 299 12.95 16.64 -5.98
N TRP A 300 12.73 15.43 -5.49
CA TRP A 300 13.69 14.69 -4.65
C TRP A 300 14.16 13.37 -5.24
N TYR A 301 13.41 12.81 -6.17
CA TYR A 301 13.71 11.51 -6.77
C TYR A 301 14.10 11.62 -8.23
N SER A 302 14.90 10.64 -8.66
CA SER A 302 15.41 10.51 -10.03
C SER A 302 14.29 10.43 -11.07
N ALA A 303 14.57 10.88 -12.29
CA ALA A 303 13.64 10.84 -13.41
C ALA A 303 13.15 9.41 -13.70
N ALA A 304 13.99 8.38 -13.50
CA ALA A 304 13.62 6.97 -13.59
C ALA A 304 12.42 6.63 -12.68
N ASN A 305 12.50 7.03 -11.41
CA ASN A 305 11.45 6.78 -10.42
C ASN A 305 10.15 7.49 -10.82
N VAL A 306 10.23 8.76 -11.18
CA VAL A 306 9.05 9.54 -11.56
C VAL A 306 8.41 8.97 -12.83
N LEU A 307 9.21 8.55 -13.81
CA LEU A 307 8.75 7.91 -15.05
C LEU A 307 7.99 6.60 -14.77
N PHE A 308 8.44 5.79 -13.81
CA PHE A 308 7.70 4.62 -13.36
C PHE A 308 6.30 4.99 -12.84
N PHE A 309 6.19 6.06 -12.05
CA PHE A 309 4.89 6.55 -11.56
C PHE A 309 4.02 7.14 -12.67
N VAL A 310 4.61 7.81 -13.67
CA VAL A 310 3.90 8.21 -14.89
C VAL A 310 3.28 6.98 -15.55
N ALA A 311 4.09 5.98 -15.91
CA ALA A 311 3.62 4.79 -16.63
C ALA A 311 2.53 4.03 -15.85
N THR A 312 2.72 3.84 -14.54
CA THR A 312 1.74 3.17 -13.69
C THR A 312 0.46 3.98 -13.47
N GLY A 313 0.54 5.31 -13.38
CA GLY A 313 -0.60 6.22 -13.27
C GLY A 313 -1.47 6.21 -14.54
N PHE A 314 -0.84 6.34 -15.71
CA PHE A 314 -1.55 6.25 -17.00
C PHE A 314 -2.14 4.85 -17.24
N THR A 315 -1.43 3.79 -16.86
CA THR A 315 -1.98 2.42 -16.94
C THR A 315 -3.14 2.22 -15.99
N ALA A 316 -3.11 2.83 -14.79
CA ALA A 316 -4.24 2.83 -13.86
C ALA A 316 -5.44 3.52 -14.49
N MET A 317 -5.23 4.69 -15.09
CA MET A 317 -6.26 5.45 -15.79
C MET A 317 -6.90 4.62 -16.90
N ALA A 318 -6.10 4.01 -17.78
CA ALA A 318 -6.58 3.14 -18.85
C ALA A 318 -7.38 1.94 -18.31
N THR A 319 -6.90 1.30 -17.25
CA THR A 319 -7.60 0.18 -16.60
C THR A 319 -8.94 0.62 -16.01
N SER A 320 -8.99 1.78 -15.36
CA SER A 320 -10.22 2.37 -14.82
C SER A 320 -11.22 2.72 -15.93
N MET A 321 -10.76 3.25 -17.06
CA MET A 321 -11.62 3.49 -18.24
C MET A 321 -12.15 2.18 -18.82
N PHE A 322 -11.30 1.15 -18.93
CA PHE A 322 -11.71 -0.18 -19.37
C PHE A 322 -12.77 -0.79 -18.46
N MET A 323 -12.62 -0.68 -17.14
CA MET A 323 -13.60 -1.18 -16.16
C MET A 323 -14.97 -0.47 -16.27
N ARG A 324 -15.00 0.78 -16.75
CA ARG A 324 -16.26 1.51 -16.99
C ARG A 324 -16.91 1.14 -18.32
N SER A 325 -16.17 0.52 -19.24
CA SER A 325 -16.65 0.16 -20.57
C SER A 325 -17.73 -0.94 -20.58
N ALA A 326 -18.47 -1.03 -21.68
CA ALA A 326 -19.42 -2.13 -21.91
C ALA A 326 -18.73 -3.49 -22.08
N ALA A 327 -17.50 -3.50 -22.59
CA ALA A 327 -16.71 -4.71 -22.80
C ALA A 327 -16.43 -5.42 -21.47
N PHE A 328 -16.02 -4.68 -20.44
CA PHE A 328 -15.82 -5.22 -19.10
C PHE A 328 -17.09 -5.85 -18.53
N ARG A 329 -18.25 -5.19 -18.72
CA ARG A 329 -19.54 -5.72 -18.24
C ARG A 329 -19.89 -7.06 -18.88
N ARG A 330 -19.68 -7.18 -20.20
CA ARG A 330 -19.88 -8.43 -20.94
C ARG A 330 -18.92 -9.51 -20.48
N LEU A 331 -17.64 -9.16 -20.31
CA LEU A 331 -16.59 -10.08 -19.88
C LEU A 331 -16.85 -10.65 -18.48
N MET A 332 -17.23 -9.80 -17.52
CA MET A 332 -17.42 -10.19 -16.12
C MET A 332 -18.86 -10.62 -15.78
N LYS A 333 -19.76 -10.66 -16.78
CA LYS A 333 -21.19 -11.02 -16.62
C LYS A 333 -21.86 -10.26 -15.47
N VAL A 334 -21.51 -8.98 -15.29
CA VAL A 334 -22.09 -8.15 -14.22
C VAL A 334 -23.49 -7.71 -14.65
N PRO A 335 -24.56 -7.98 -13.88
CA PRO A 335 -25.91 -7.56 -14.23
C PRO A 335 -25.98 -6.04 -14.40
N GLN A 336 -26.61 -5.59 -15.50
CA GLN A 336 -26.72 -4.16 -15.84
C GLN A 336 -27.35 -3.34 -14.69
N GLU A 337 -28.30 -3.93 -13.96
CA GLU A 337 -28.93 -3.29 -12.81
C GLU A 337 -27.95 -2.97 -11.68
N VAL A 338 -27.00 -3.86 -11.39
CA VAL A 338 -25.99 -3.63 -10.34
C VAL A 338 -25.09 -2.47 -10.74
N TYR A 339 -24.72 -2.40 -12.02
CA TYR A 339 -23.93 -1.30 -12.55
C TYR A 339 -24.69 0.04 -12.49
N LEU A 340 -25.93 0.09 -12.96
CA LEU A 340 -26.76 1.31 -12.93
C LEU A 340 -27.03 1.79 -11.50
N LYS A 341 -27.40 0.86 -10.60
CA LYS A 341 -27.60 1.17 -9.17
C LYS A 341 -26.32 1.70 -8.54
N SER A 342 -25.16 1.11 -8.87
CA SER A 342 -23.88 1.58 -8.35
C SER A 342 -23.48 2.97 -8.87
N GLN A 343 -23.82 3.31 -10.12
CA GLN A 343 -23.60 4.65 -10.67
C GLN A 343 -24.55 5.68 -10.07
N ALA A 344 -25.84 5.34 -9.95
CA ALA A 344 -26.83 6.20 -9.33
C ALA A 344 -26.46 6.46 -7.85
N ALA A 345 -26.02 5.43 -7.13
CA ALA A 345 -25.52 5.55 -5.76
C ALA A 345 -24.28 6.46 -5.69
N ALA A 346 -23.34 6.34 -6.63
CA ALA A 346 -22.16 7.18 -6.68
C ALA A 346 -22.50 8.66 -6.92
N LYS A 347 -23.39 8.96 -7.90
CA LYS A 347 -23.86 10.32 -8.16
C LYS A 347 -24.60 10.92 -6.96
N ASN A 348 -25.46 10.14 -6.32
CA ASN A 348 -26.21 10.58 -5.14
C ASN A 348 -25.30 10.82 -3.93
N ALA A 349 -24.26 10.01 -3.76
CA ALA A 349 -23.26 10.19 -2.70
C ALA A 349 -22.41 11.45 -2.95
N GLU A 350 -22.01 11.72 -4.18
CA GLU A 350 -21.29 12.93 -4.57
C GLU A 350 -22.13 14.20 -4.36
N ALA A 351 -23.39 14.21 -4.82
CA ALA A 351 -24.30 15.32 -4.59
C ALA A 351 -24.54 15.59 -3.10
N LYS A 352 -24.70 14.53 -2.29
CA LYS A 352 -24.83 14.65 -0.82
C LYS A 352 -23.54 15.16 -0.17
N SER A 353 -22.38 14.66 -0.61
CA SER A 353 -21.05 15.07 -0.14
C SER A 353 -20.83 16.57 -0.36
N ILE A 354 -21.11 17.06 -1.58
CA ILE A 354 -20.98 18.47 -1.93
C ILE A 354 -21.94 19.32 -1.09
N THR A 355 -23.21 18.93 -1.01
CA THR A 355 -24.22 19.67 -0.24
C THR A 355 -23.87 19.71 1.26
N GLN A 356 -23.35 18.62 1.81
CA GLN A 356 -22.95 18.55 3.20
C GLN A 356 -21.71 19.41 3.48
N GLN A 357 -20.72 19.39 2.58
CA GLN A 357 -19.54 20.25 2.67
C GLN A 357 -19.92 21.74 2.63
N TYR A 358 -20.88 22.13 1.78
CA TYR A 358 -21.42 23.50 1.78
C TYR A 358 -22.16 23.86 3.07
N LYS A 359 -22.96 22.94 3.63
CA LYS A 359 -23.67 23.17 4.91
C LYS A 359 -22.71 23.34 6.07
N GLU A 360 -21.68 22.49 6.16
CA GLU A 360 -20.64 22.57 7.18
C GLU A 360 -19.88 23.90 7.04
N MET A 361 -19.47 24.27 5.82
CA MET A 361 -18.82 25.56 5.56
C MET A 361 -19.71 26.77 5.92
N TRP A 362 -21.01 26.70 5.63
CA TRP A 362 -21.97 27.76 5.97
C TRP A 362 -22.14 27.90 7.49
N ASN A 363 -22.28 26.77 8.19
CA ASN A 363 -22.40 26.76 9.65
C ASN A 363 -21.13 27.27 10.31
N ASP A 364 -19.95 26.85 9.86
CA ASP A 364 -18.67 27.34 10.37
C ASP A 364 -18.45 28.83 10.08
N ALA A 365 -18.89 29.31 8.92
CA ALA A 365 -18.86 30.73 8.59
C ALA A 365 -19.80 31.53 9.51
N LYS A 366 -21.00 30.99 9.80
CA LYS A 366 -21.96 31.60 10.72
C LYS A 366 -21.41 31.66 12.15
N THR A 367 -20.87 30.57 12.66
CA THR A 367 -20.26 30.51 14.01
C THR A 367 -19.11 31.51 14.13
N ARG A 368 -18.21 31.56 13.15
CA ARG A 368 -17.10 32.53 13.13
C ARG A 368 -17.58 33.99 13.05
N ALA A 369 -18.69 34.25 12.36
CA ALA A 369 -19.29 35.58 12.33
C ALA A 369 -19.92 35.97 13.68
N GLU A 370 -20.58 35.03 14.36
CA GLU A 370 -21.12 35.22 15.71
C GLU A 370 -20.00 35.47 16.74
N GLU A 371 -18.90 34.72 16.65
CA GLU A 371 -17.71 34.92 17.49
C GLU A 371 -17.07 36.30 17.27
N ARG A 372 -16.94 36.75 16.01
CA ARG A 372 -16.42 38.09 15.68
C ARG A 372 -17.30 39.19 16.26
N LYS A 373 -18.62 39.09 16.08
CA LYS A 373 -19.58 40.05 16.67
C LYS A 373 -19.52 40.06 18.19
N ALA A 374 -19.37 38.90 18.83
CA ALA A 374 -19.23 38.80 20.27
C ALA A 374 -17.90 39.40 20.77
N ALA A 375 -16.82 39.24 20.01
CA ALA A 375 -15.53 39.86 20.30
C ALA A 375 -15.58 41.40 20.14
N GLU A 376 -16.26 41.91 19.12
CA GLU A 376 -16.52 43.34 18.94
C GLU A 376 -17.39 43.92 20.06
N LEU A 377 -18.44 43.20 20.49
CA LEU A 377 -19.26 43.64 21.62
C LEU A 377 -18.46 43.66 22.93
N ARG A 378 -17.57 42.68 23.12
CA ARG A 378 -16.65 42.64 24.27
C ARG A 378 -15.66 43.80 24.23
N SER A 379 -15.09 44.13 23.08
CA SER A 379 -14.18 45.28 22.95
C SER A 379 -14.91 46.61 23.20
N HIS A 380 -16.13 46.77 22.68
CA HIS A 380 -16.97 47.93 22.97
C HIS A 380 -17.34 48.06 24.46
N ARG A 381 -17.70 46.95 25.12
CA ARG A 381 -18.01 46.95 26.57
C ARG A 381 -16.82 47.33 27.44
N VAL A 382 -15.59 47.02 27.01
CA VAL A 382 -14.35 47.43 27.69
C VAL A 382 -14.04 48.90 27.46
N SER A 383 -14.46 49.49 26.32
CA SER A 383 -14.23 50.90 25.99
C SER A 383 -15.23 51.90 26.60
N THR A 384 -16.37 51.45 27.14
CA THR A 384 -17.36 52.34 27.78
C THR A 384 -16.97 52.66 29.24
N PRO A 385 -16.77 53.94 29.64
CA PRO A 385 -16.44 54.28 31.02
C PRO A 385 -17.63 54.04 31.95
N SER A 386 -17.39 53.31 33.04
CA SER A 386 -18.36 53.07 34.13
C SER A 386 -18.75 54.40 34.79
N PRO A 387 -20.03 54.65 35.14
CA PRO A 387 -20.44 55.92 35.73
C PRO A 387 -19.80 56.11 37.11
N THR A 388 -18.92 57.11 37.22
CA THR A 388 -18.17 57.42 38.44
C THR A 388 -19.11 57.80 39.58
N ILE A 389 -19.30 56.90 40.55
CA ILE A 389 -20.00 57.18 41.80
C ILE A 389 -19.13 58.15 42.62
N ARG A 390 -19.58 59.39 42.82
CA ARG A 390 -18.90 60.35 43.71
C ARG A 390 -19.06 59.91 45.17
N PRO A 391 -17.98 59.81 45.98
CA PRO A 391 -18.11 59.48 47.39
C PRO A 391 -18.64 60.66 48.21
N VAL A 392 -19.65 60.39 49.05
CA VAL A 392 -20.26 61.35 49.99
C VAL A 392 -19.34 61.55 51.19
N ARG A 393 -18.97 62.81 51.48
CA ARG A 393 -18.08 63.20 52.59
C ARG A 393 -18.85 63.27 53.90
N VAL A 394 -18.64 62.31 54.80
CA VAL A 394 -19.19 62.32 56.17
C VAL A 394 -18.34 63.22 57.06
N LYS A 395 -18.93 64.25 57.69
CA LYS A 395 -18.28 65.10 58.71
C LYS A 395 -18.48 64.49 60.10
N SER A 396 -17.41 64.17 60.82
CA SER A 396 -17.44 63.76 62.23
C SER A 396 -17.58 64.98 63.15
N LYS A 397 -18.52 64.94 64.11
CA LYS A 397 -18.64 65.91 65.20
C LYS A 397 -17.88 65.36 66.43
N ALA A 398 -16.87 66.10 66.89
CA ALA A 398 -16.17 65.82 68.13
C ALA A 398 -16.97 66.34 69.34
N THR A 399 -17.23 65.47 70.32
CA THR A 399 -17.93 65.78 71.57
C THR A 399 -16.91 66.16 72.64
N LYS A 400 -16.93 67.41 73.12
CA LYS A 400 -16.04 67.91 74.17
C LYS A 400 -16.77 67.82 75.52
N MET A 401 -16.36 66.90 76.39
CA MET A 401 -16.85 66.80 77.76
C MET A 401 -16.36 67.98 78.61
N GLY A 402 -17.26 68.59 79.37
CA GLY A 402 -16.95 69.48 80.47
C GLY A 402 -17.93 69.22 81.61
N ARG A 403 -17.41 68.79 82.77
CA ARG A 403 -18.14 68.73 84.05
C ARG A 403 -17.30 69.43 85.12
N LYS A 404 -17.86 70.49 85.72
CA LYS A 404 -17.35 71.20 86.90
C LYS A 404 -18.24 70.89 88.10
N GLY A 405 -17.62 70.70 89.27
CA GLY A 405 -18.19 70.78 90.63
C GLY A 405 -18.94 69.53 91.11
N LYS A 406 -18.79 69.03 92.34
CA LYS A 406 -18.10 69.46 93.57
C LYS A 406 -17.54 68.22 94.25
#